data_AF-A0A856HXW8-F1
#
_entry.id   AF-A0A856HXW8-F1
#
_cell.length_a   1.000
_cell.length_b   1.000
_cell.length_c   1.000
_cell.angle_alpha   90.00
_cell.angle_beta   90.00
_cell.angle_gamma   90.00
#
_symmetry.space_group_name_H-M   'P 1'
#
loop_
_entity.id
_entity.type
_entity.pdbx_description
1 polymer ?
#
loop_
_entity_poly.entity_id
_entity_poly.type
_entity_poly.pdbx_seq_one_letter_code
_entity_poly.pdbx_strand_id
1 'polypeptide(L)' 'MHLRGEYLYVGVENARFAPVNFDPEEGLYNSTKPGTLHGMGLKSARATARKYHSELVLKAIEDSFSASTALLLPKTEA' A
#
# COMPACT_ATOMS: atom_id res chain seq x y z
N MET A 1 5.76 -0.94 -12.06
CA MET A 1 6.65 0.04 -11.40
C MET A 1 7.21 0.96 -12.47
N HIS A 2 7.23 2.28 -12.25
CA HIS A 2 7.81 3.23 -13.21
C HIS A 2 8.38 4.45 -12.50
N LEU A 3 9.34 5.13 -13.13
CA LEU A 3 9.90 6.39 -12.65
C LEU A 3 9.16 7.57 -13.27
N ARG A 4 8.92 8.62 -12.48
CA ARG A 4 8.38 9.90 -12.95
C ARG A 4 9.00 11.05 -12.15
N GLY A 5 9.95 11.75 -12.78
CA GLY A 5 10.76 12.74 -12.08
C GLY A 5 11.56 12.10 -10.94
N GLU A 6 11.48 12.68 -9.75
CA GLU A 6 12.16 12.17 -8.55
C GLU A 6 11.40 11.02 -7.85
N TYR A 7 10.30 10.52 -8.43
CA TYR A 7 9.44 9.53 -7.81
C TYR A 7 9.51 8.16 -8.49
N LEU A 8 9.59 7.12 -7.68
CA LEU A 8 9.34 5.73 -8.07
C LEU A 8 7.90 5.36 -7.75
N TYR A 9 7.06 5.27 -8.78
CA TYR A 9 5.71 4.76 -8.64
C TYR A 9 5.70 3.24 -8.59
N VAL A 10 5.14 2.70 -7.51
CA VAL A 10 4.90 1.27 -7.32
C VAL A 10 3.41 1.08 -7.08
N GLY A 11 2.79 0.22 -7.87
CA GLY A 11 1.37 -0.10 -7.75
C GLY A 11 1.12 -1.54 -8.15
N VAL A 12 0.18 -2.16 -7.45
CA VAL A 12 -0.38 -3.46 -7.78
C VAL A 12 -1.89 -3.37 -7.77
N GLU A 13 -2.52 -4.10 -8.67
CA GLU A 13 -3.96 -4.28 -8.73
C GLU A 13 -4.23 -5.77 -8.90
N ASN A 14 -5.13 -6.30 -8.07
CA ASN A 14 -5.54 -7.68 -8.10
C ASN A 14 -7.05 -7.76 -8.18
N ALA A 15 -7.55 -8.81 -8.81
CA ALA A 15 -8.96 -9.17 -8.70
C ALA A 15 -9.33 -9.45 -7.24
N ARG A 16 -10.52 -9.01 -6.86
CA ARG A 16 -11.10 -9.08 -5.53
C ARG A 16 -12.37 -9.90 -5.60
N PHE A 17 -12.29 -11.15 -5.15
CA PHE A 17 -13.42 -12.10 -5.18
C PHE A 17 -14.26 -12.11 -3.91
N ALA A 18 -13.91 -11.31 -2.89
CA ALA A 18 -14.61 -11.25 -1.62
C ALA A 18 -14.58 -9.83 -1.01
N PRO A 19 -15.54 -9.47 -0.15
CA PRO A 19 -15.51 -8.26 0.66
C PRO A 19 -14.20 -8.08 1.44
N VAL A 20 -13.70 -6.85 1.48
CA VAL A 20 -12.59 -6.44 2.33
C VAL A 20 -13.12 -5.47 3.38
N ASN A 21 -12.71 -5.64 4.64
CA ASN A 21 -13.16 -4.81 5.74
C ASN A 21 -12.17 -3.67 5.97
N PHE A 22 -12.60 -2.42 5.75
CA PHE A 22 -11.78 -1.24 6.00
C PHE A 22 -11.92 -0.83 7.46
N ASP A 23 -10.78 -0.65 8.12
CA ASP A 23 -10.68 -0.11 9.47
C ASP A 23 -10.44 1.40 9.37
N PRO A 24 -11.40 2.25 9.77
CA PRO A 24 -11.24 3.70 9.71
C PRO A 24 -10.28 4.25 10.77
N GLU A 25 -10.10 3.57 11.90
CA GLU A 25 -9.16 4.00 12.95
C GLU A 25 -7.72 3.75 12.52
N GLU A 26 -7.48 2.57 11.95
CA GLU A 26 -6.18 2.22 11.40
C GLU A 26 -5.96 2.79 10.00
N GLY A 27 -6.98 3.17 9.27
CA GLY A 27 -6.88 3.61 7.86
C GLY A 27 -6.36 2.52 6.93
N LEU A 28 -6.61 1.24 7.23
CA LEU A 28 -6.13 0.07 6.48
C LEU A 28 -7.22 -0.99 6.38
N TYR A 29 -7.06 -1.95 5.45
CA TYR A 29 -7.93 -3.12 5.40
C TYR A 29 -7.46 -4.23 6.34
N ASN A 30 -8.40 -4.85 7.04
CA ASN A 30 -8.15 -5.93 7.98
C ASN A 30 -7.84 -7.26 7.29
N SER A 31 -6.93 -8.03 7.89
CA SER A 31 -6.67 -9.40 7.47
C SER A 31 -7.79 -10.33 7.94
N THR A 32 -8.30 -11.16 7.03
CA THR A 32 -9.23 -12.25 7.35
C THR A 32 -8.52 -13.58 7.66
N LYS A 33 -7.19 -13.64 7.49
CA LYS A 33 -6.40 -14.85 7.76
C LYS A 33 -6.28 -15.08 9.28
N PRO A 34 -6.52 -16.30 9.77
CA PRO A 34 -6.48 -16.62 11.20
C PRO A 34 -5.03 -16.68 11.72
N GLY A 35 -4.78 -16.11 12.91
CA GLY A 35 -3.47 -16.13 13.58
C GLY A 35 -2.89 -14.74 13.83
N THR A 36 -2.03 -14.62 14.84
CA THR A 36 -1.51 -13.34 15.36
C THR A 36 -0.46 -12.66 14.47
N LEU A 37 0.10 -13.38 13.49
CA LEU A 37 1.15 -12.87 12.59
C LEU A 37 0.62 -12.30 11.27
N HIS A 38 -0.69 -12.30 11.06
CA HIS A 38 -1.30 -11.75 9.85
C HIS A 38 -1.67 -10.27 9.99
N GLY A 39 -2.01 -9.61 8.87
CA GLY A 39 -2.33 -8.18 8.85
C GLY A 39 -1.12 -7.24 8.83
N MET A 40 0.11 -7.76 8.91
CA MET A 40 1.31 -6.93 8.92
C MET A 40 1.69 -6.38 7.54
N GLY A 41 1.29 -7.03 6.44
CA GLY A 41 1.72 -6.65 5.09
C GLY A 41 1.40 -5.19 4.73
N LEU A 42 0.15 -4.76 4.95
CA LEU A 42 -0.25 -3.37 4.68
C LEU A 42 0.38 -2.38 5.67
N LYS A 43 0.56 -2.78 6.93
CA LYS A 43 1.25 -1.97 7.94
C LYS A 43 2.71 -1.71 7.53
N SER A 44 3.43 -2.73 7.09
CA SER A 44 4.79 -2.62 6.57
C SER A 44 4.85 -1.78 5.29
N ALA A 45 3.97 -2.01 4.32
CA ALA A 45 3.93 -1.24 3.08
C ALA A 45 3.71 0.26 3.34
N ARG A 46 2.83 0.61 4.30
CA ARG A 46 2.60 2.00 4.72
C ARG A 46 3.81 2.60 5.41
N ALA A 47 4.46 1.85 6.30
CA ALA A 47 5.69 2.31 6.96
C ALA A 47 6.80 2.59 5.93
N THR A 48 6.95 1.74 4.91
CA THR A 48 7.86 1.97 3.79
C THR A 48 7.49 3.21 3.00
N ALA A 49 6.22 3.38 2.61
CA ALA A 49 5.78 4.59 1.90
C ALA A 49 6.16 5.86 2.66
N ARG A 50 5.88 5.91 3.96
CA ARG A 50 6.20 7.06 4.82
C ARG A 50 7.70 7.32 4.94
N LYS A 51 8.52 6.27 5.00
CA LYS A 51 9.98 6.39 5.00
C LYS A 51 10.51 7.12 3.75
N TYR A 52 9.85 6.98 2.61
CA TYR A 52 10.20 7.65 1.36
C TYR A 52 9.25 8.82 1.05
N HIS A 53 8.81 9.54 2.10
CA HIS A 53 8.01 10.76 2.00
C HIS A 53 6.75 10.61 1.12
N SER A 54 6.08 9.47 1.24
CA SER A 54 4.89 9.11 0.46
C SER A 54 3.82 8.52 1.37
N GLU A 55 2.61 8.37 0.82
CA GLU A 55 1.50 7.66 1.45
C GLU A 55 1.16 6.39 0.68
N LEU A 56 0.59 5.42 1.39
CA LEU A 56 0.03 4.21 0.77
C LEU A 56 -1.43 4.46 0.43
N VAL A 57 -1.76 4.45 -0.86
CA VAL A 57 -3.14 4.59 -1.35
C VAL A 57 -3.71 3.21 -1.58
N LEU A 58 -4.83 2.92 -0.91
CA LEU A 58 -5.57 1.68 -1.04
C LEU A 58 -6.94 1.96 -1.64
N LYS A 59 -7.37 1.13 -2.59
CA LYS A 59 -8.71 1.20 -3.18
C LYS A 59 -9.31 -0.19 -3.29
N ALA A 60 -10.58 -0.32 -2.92
CA ALA A 60 -11.39 -1.49 -3.21
C ALA A 60 -12.62 -1.03 -3.98
N ILE A 61 -12.58 -1.15 -5.30
CA ILE A 61 -13.62 -0.70 -6.22
C ILE A 61 -14.08 -1.92 -7.02
N GLU A 62 -15.40 -2.20 -7.00
CA GLU A 62 -15.98 -3.36 -7.68
C GLU A 62 -15.18 -4.64 -7.38
N ASP A 63 -14.72 -5.34 -8.41
CA ASP A 63 -14.03 -6.62 -8.32
C ASP A 63 -12.51 -6.44 -8.28
N SER A 64 -12.03 -5.26 -7.86
CA SER A 64 -10.61 -4.95 -7.77
C SER A 64 -10.18 -4.49 -6.37
N PHE A 65 -8.95 -4.84 -6.01
CA PHE A 65 -8.22 -4.26 -4.91
C PHE A 65 -6.88 -3.75 -5.43
N SER A 66 -6.56 -2.49 -5.16
CA SER A 66 -5.27 -1.91 -5.52
C SER A 66 -4.57 -1.29 -4.31
N ALA A 67 -3.24 -1.36 -4.37
CA ALA A 67 -2.34 -0.71 -3.43
C ALA A 67 -1.25 -0.01 -4.24
N SER A 68 -1.05 1.29 -4.00
CA SER A 68 -0.06 2.07 -4.74
C SER A 68 0.59 3.15 -3.88
N THR A 69 1.79 3.56 -4.26
CA THR A 69 2.54 4.64 -3.62
C THR A 69 3.56 5.23 -4.60
N ALA A 70 3.96 6.48 -4.38
CA ALA A 70 4.98 7.17 -5.17
C ALA A 70 6.17 7.54 -4.27
N LEU A 71 7.17 6.67 -4.20
CA LEU A 71 8.30 6.83 -3.29
C LEU A 71 9.22 7.94 -3.80
N LEU A 72 9.50 8.95 -2.98
CA LEU A 72 10.53 9.95 -3.29
C LEU A 72 11.89 9.28 -3.22
N LEU A 73 12.64 9.29 -4.32
CA LEU A 73 13.98 8.75 -4.34
C LEU A 73 14.89 9.61 -3.45
N PRO A 74 15.72 9.00 -2.59
CA PRO A 74 16.75 9.75 -1.88
C PRO A 74 17.64 10.44 -2.90
N LYS A 75 17.95 11.71 -2.67
CA LYS A 75 19.01 12.37 -3.43
C LYS A 75 20.31 11.66 -3.05
N THR A 76 20.98 11.06 -4.02
CA THR A 76 22.35 10.63 -3.83
C THR A 76 23.16 11.91 -3.62
N GLU A 77 23.69 12.11 -2.41
CA GLU A 77 24.73 13.12 -2.23
C GLU A 77 25.91 12.70 -3.12
N ALA A 78 26.33 13.61 -4.02
CA ALA A 78 27.43 13.42 -4.95
C ALA A 78 28.77 13.73 -4.29
#